data_AF-A0A7Y0MGF1-F1
#
_entry.id   AF-A0A7Y0MGF1-F1
#
_cell.length_a   1.000
_cell.length_b   1.000
_cell.length_c   1.000
_cell.angle_alpha   90.00
_cell.angle_beta   90.00
_cell.angle_gamma   90.00
#
_symmetry.space_group_name_H-M   'P 1'
#
loop_
_entity.id
_entity.type
_entity.pdbx_description
1 polymer ?
#
loop_
_entity_poly.entity_id
_entity_poly.type
_entity_poly.pdbx_seq_one_letter_code
_entity_poly.pdbx_strand_id
1 'polypeptide(L)'
;MVSSLQSTTSGLAVGATGADDLRLAAQRLYACESALLELNGRLAGLELAAWVSPAGQAFRRSLVERQLRMDNAAMETREAAVAVNAFGVAAETAGLIQPGS
;
A
#
# COMPACT_ATOMS: atom_id res chain seq x y z
N MET A 1 -26.83 -33.57 -9.11
CA MET A 1 -25.69 -32.98 -8.37
C MET A 1 -25.70 -31.49 -8.68
N VAL A 2 -26.18 -30.67 -7.74
CA VAL A 2 -26.19 -29.21 -7.90
C VAL A 2 -25.02 -28.68 -7.08
N SER A 3 -23.97 -28.25 -7.77
CA SER A 3 -22.81 -27.62 -7.14
C SER A 3 -23.17 -26.19 -6.77
N SER A 4 -23.32 -25.92 -5.47
CA SER A 4 -23.43 -24.57 -4.95
C SER A 4 -22.09 -23.86 -5.10
N LEU A 5 -22.05 -22.82 -5.94
CA LEU A 5 -20.95 -21.87 -6.00
C LEU A 5 -20.95 -21.06 -4.69
N GLN A 6 -20.12 -21.49 -3.74
CA GLN A 6 -19.89 -20.76 -2.50
C GLN A 6 -19.05 -19.51 -2.85
N SER A 7 -19.72 -18.37 -2.98
CA SER A 7 -19.08 -17.06 -3.13
C SER A 7 -18.26 -16.75 -1.88
N THR A 8 -16.93 -16.80 -1.98
CA THR A 8 -15.98 -16.51 -0.89
C THR A 8 -15.63 -15.03 -0.80
N THR A 9 -16.41 -14.15 -1.43
CA THR A 9 -16.32 -12.72 -1.13
C THR A 9 -16.90 -12.53 0.26
N SER A 10 -16.06 -12.74 1.28
CA SER A 10 -16.28 -12.22 2.60
C SER A 10 -16.57 -10.75 2.39
N GLY A 11 -17.85 -10.37 2.51
CA GLY A 11 -18.22 -9.00 2.65
C GLY A 11 -17.30 -8.48 3.75
N LEU A 12 -16.45 -7.52 3.42
CA LEU A 12 -15.92 -6.62 4.43
C LEU A 12 -17.15 -6.15 5.17
N ALA A 13 -17.41 -6.76 6.32
CA ALA A 13 -18.44 -6.30 7.21
C ALA A 13 -18.04 -4.86 7.44
N VAL A 14 -18.82 -3.93 6.89
CA VAL A 14 -18.75 -2.51 7.21
C VAL A 14 -19.28 -2.42 8.65
N GLY A 15 -18.55 -3.05 9.59
CA GLY A 15 -18.70 -2.77 11.00
C GLY A 15 -18.33 -1.31 11.12
N ALA A 16 -19.29 -0.52 11.59
CA ALA A 16 -19.28 0.94 11.73
C ALA A 16 -17.86 1.50 11.75
N THR A 17 -17.29 1.69 10.56
CA THR A 17 -15.92 2.17 10.44
C THR A 17 -16.07 3.66 10.59
N GLY A 18 -15.72 4.17 11.77
CA GLY A 18 -15.84 5.59 12.05
C GLY A 18 -15.03 6.37 11.03
N ALA A 19 -15.40 7.61 10.78
CA ALA A 19 -14.64 8.40 9.82
C ALA A 19 -13.17 8.60 10.26
N ASP A 20 -12.94 8.61 11.57
CA ASP A 20 -11.60 8.58 12.15
C ASP A 20 -10.82 7.28 11.88
N ASP A 21 -11.49 6.13 11.79
CA ASP A 21 -10.84 4.86 11.47
C ASP A 21 -10.34 4.86 10.01
N LEU A 22 -11.15 5.40 9.08
CA LEU A 22 -10.77 5.54 7.68
C LEU A 22 -9.64 6.56 7.50
N ARG A 23 -9.71 7.69 8.21
CA ARG A 23 -8.63 8.69 8.24
C ARG A 23 -7.33 8.09 8.80
N LEU A 24 -7.42 7.32 9.88
CA LEU A 24 -6.27 6.63 10.47
C LEU A 24 -5.69 5.57 9.52
N ALA A 25 -6.55 4.83 8.81
CA ALA A 25 -6.12 3.86 7.80
C ALA A 25 -5.38 4.56 6.64
N ALA A 26 -5.91 5.66 6.13
CA ALA A 26 -5.22 6.47 5.10
C ALA A 26 -3.86 6.99 5.59
N GLN A 27 -3.77 7.48 6.84
CA GLN A 27 -2.51 7.90 7.44
C GLN A 27 -1.48 6.78 7.55
N ARG A 28 -1.91 5.56 7.93
CA ARG A 28 -1.04 4.37 7.96
C ARG A 28 -0.53 3.99 6.58
N LEU A 29 -1.35 4.13 5.55
CA LEU A 29 -0.94 3.89 4.16
C LEU A 29 0.10 4.93 3.71
N TYR A 30 -0.09 6.22 3.98
CA TYR A 30 0.94 7.23 3.69
C TYR A 30 2.26 6.99 4.43
N ALA A 31 2.20 6.51 5.68
CA ALA A 31 3.39 6.12 6.42
C ALA A 31 4.11 4.92 5.78
N CYS A 32 3.34 3.95 5.27
CA CYS A 32 3.88 2.80 4.54
C CYS A 32 4.53 3.21 3.21
N GLU A 33 3.89 4.09 2.42
CA GLU A 33 4.49 4.69 1.22
C GLU A 33 5.84 5.34 1.54
N SER A 34 5.88 6.18 2.58
CA SER A 34 7.09 6.88 2.99
C SER A 34 8.22 5.91 3.39
N ALA A 35 7.89 4.85 4.12
CA ALA A 35 8.85 3.81 4.51
C ALA A 35 9.39 3.02 3.32
N LEU A 36 8.54 2.71 2.32
CA LEU A 36 8.95 2.05 1.08
C LEU A 36 9.91 2.93 0.28
N LEU A 37 9.59 4.22 0.11
CA LEU A 37 10.45 5.16 -0.60
C LEU A 37 11.80 5.37 0.11
N GLU A 38 11.78 5.48 1.43
CA GLU A 38 13.02 5.61 2.23
C GLU A 38 13.92 4.38 2.07
N LEU A 39 13.34 3.18 2.20
CA LEU A 39 14.08 1.94 2.00
C LEU A 39 14.60 1.85 0.55
N ASN A 40 13.80 2.24 -0.44
CA ASN A 40 14.22 2.22 -1.84
C ASN A 40 15.40 3.19 -2.09
N GLY A 41 15.37 4.38 -1.50
CA GLY A 41 16.48 5.34 -1.55
C GLY A 41 17.77 4.78 -0.92
N ARG A 42 17.65 4.06 0.21
CA ARG A 42 18.81 3.37 0.83
C ARG A 42 19.36 2.26 -0.08
N LEU A 43 18.49 1.51 -0.75
CA LEU A 43 18.87 0.48 -1.71
C LEU A 43 19.54 1.06 -2.96
N ALA A 44 19.09 2.23 -3.44
CA ALA A 44 19.71 2.92 -4.59
C ALA A 44 21.17 3.28 -4.32
N GLY A 45 21.50 3.61 -3.06
CA GLY A 45 22.89 3.82 -2.65
C GLY A 45 23.80 2.60 -2.87
N LEU A 46 23.25 1.38 -2.81
CA LEU A 46 24.00 0.15 -3.05
C LEU A 46 24.31 -0.08 -4.54
N GLU A 47 23.58 0.53 -5.47
CA GLU A 47 23.88 0.44 -6.90
C GLU A 47 25.18 1.14 -7.27
N LEU A 48 25.58 2.14 -6.49
CA LEU A 48 26.81 2.92 -6.69
C LEU A 48 28.07 2.13 -6.30
N ALA A 49 27.93 0.99 -5.62
CA ALA A 49 29.05 0.14 -5.27
C ALA A 49 29.62 -0.60 -6.49
N ALA A 50 30.94 -0.84 -6.48
CA ALA A 50 31.65 -1.52 -7.55
C ALA A 50 31.40 -3.05 -7.53
N TRP A 51 30.27 -3.49 -8.08
CA TRP A 51 29.90 -4.90 -8.21
C TRP A 51 30.59 -5.58 -9.41
N VAL A 52 31.89 -5.88 -9.29
CA VAL A 52 32.70 -6.39 -10.41
C VAL A 52 32.65 -7.91 -10.59
N SER A 53 32.34 -8.67 -9.54
CA SER A 53 32.26 -10.14 -9.64
C SER A 53 30.97 -10.60 -10.33
N PRO A 54 30.93 -11.80 -10.92
CA PRO A 54 29.69 -12.36 -11.50
C PRO A 54 28.53 -12.41 -10.49
N ALA A 55 28.82 -12.73 -9.22
CA ALA A 55 27.84 -12.71 -8.15
C ALA A 55 27.34 -11.28 -7.85
N GLY A 56 28.24 -10.28 -7.84
CA GLY A 56 27.89 -8.88 -7.68
C GLY A 56 27.00 -8.35 -8.82
N GLN A 57 27.30 -8.71 -10.07
CA GLN A 57 26.48 -8.34 -11.22
C GLN A 57 25.07 -8.97 -11.14
N ALA A 58 24.98 -10.22 -10.72
CA ALA A 58 23.69 -10.89 -10.49
C ALA A 58 22.89 -10.21 -9.37
N PHE A 59 23.55 -9.86 -8.26
CA PHE A 59 22.95 -9.10 -7.18
C PHE A 59 22.43 -7.74 -7.66
N ARG A 60 23.24 -6.97 -8.39
CA ARG A 60 22.85 -5.66 -8.94
C ARG A 60 21.60 -5.75 -9.82
N ARG A 61 21.51 -6.76 -10.70
CA ARG A 61 20.29 -6.97 -11.51
C ARG A 61 19.05 -7.24 -10.64
N SER A 62 19.18 -8.11 -9.64
CA SER A 62 18.07 -8.38 -8.71
C SER A 62 17.70 -7.16 -7.87
N LEU A 63 18.68 -6.31 -7.53
CA LEU A 63 18.47 -5.06 -6.82
C LEU A 63 17.58 -4.12 -7.65
N VAL A 64 17.94 -3.83 -8.90
CA VAL A 64 17.14 -3.00 -9.83
C VAL A 64 15.69 -3.49 -9.90
N GLU A 65 15.47 -4.80 -10.09
CA GLU A 65 14.14 -5.39 -10.15
C GLU A 65 13.34 -5.25 -8.85
N ARG A 66 14.02 -5.30 -7.70
CA ARG A 66 13.38 -5.09 -6.39
C ARG A 66 13.03 -3.64 -6.17
N GLN A 67 13.91 -2.72 -6.55
CA GLN A 67 13.66 -1.29 -6.44
C GLN A 67 12.45 -0.86 -7.26
N LEU A 68 12.35 -1.32 -8.51
CA LEU A 68 11.18 -1.06 -9.35
C LEU A 68 9.88 -1.58 -8.72
N ARG A 69 9.91 -2.78 -8.12
CA ARG A 69 8.73 -3.33 -7.42
C ARG A 69 8.37 -2.53 -6.18
N MET A 70 9.36 -1.99 -5.47
CA MET A 70 9.12 -1.15 -4.29
C MET A 70 8.54 0.21 -4.67
N ASP A 71 9.00 0.82 -5.76
CA ASP A 71 8.41 2.06 -6.29
C ASP A 71 6.95 1.84 -6.70
N ASN A 72 6.65 0.75 -7.40
CA ASN A 72 5.28 0.39 -7.75
C ASN A 72 4.42 0.18 -6.49
N ALA A 73 4.93 -0.54 -5.49
CA ALA A 73 4.21 -0.75 -4.24
C ALA A 73 3.96 0.55 -3.47
N ALA A 74 4.92 1.49 -3.48
CA ALA A 74 4.74 2.81 -2.89
C ALA A 74 3.64 3.60 -3.61
N MET A 75 3.63 3.57 -4.94
CA MET A 75 2.59 4.18 -5.77
C MET A 75 1.20 3.59 -5.48
N GLU A 76 1.06 2.26 -5.51
CA GLU A 76 -0.21 1.59 -5.20
C GLU A 76 -0.70 1.88 -3.77
N THR A 77 0.23 1.94 -2.81
CA THR A 77 -0.07 2.30 -1.42
C THR A 77 -0.58 3.73 -1.31
N ARG A 78 0.02 4.67 -2.03
CA ARG A 78 -0.42 6.06 -2.11
C ARG A 78 -1.82 6.17 -2.72
N GLU A 79 -2.06 5.48 -3.83
CA GLU A 79 -3.37 5.46 -4.50
C GLU A 79 -4.45 4.91 -3.56
N ALA A 80 -4.15 3.84 -2.83
CA ALA A 80 -5.03 3.31 -1.79
C ALA A 80 -5.28 4.36 -0.68
N ALA A 81 -4.24 5.05 -0.19
CA ALA A 81 -4.40 6.09 0.83
C ALA A 81 -5.32 7.22 0.37
N VAL A 82 -5.17 7.67 -0.88
CA VAL A 82 -6.03 8.68 -1.50
C VAL A 82 -7.47 8.19 -1.59
N ALA A 83 -7.68 6.96 -2.07
CA ALA A 83 -9.02 6.39 -2.22
C ALA A 83 -9.73 6.20 -0.87
N VAL A 84 -9.04 5.68 0.15
CA VAL A 84 -9.60 5.51 1.51
C VAL A 84 -9.96 6.86 2.12
N ASN A 85 -9.10 7.86 1.99
CA ASN A 85 -9.38 9.20 2.51
C ASN A 85 -10.57 9.85 1.79
N ALA A 86 -10.63 9.75 0.46
CA ALA A 86 -11.74 10.28 -0.34
C ALA A 86 -13.06 9.58 0.01
N PHE A 87 -13.03 8.25 0.23
CA PHE A 87 -14.19 7.50 0.70
C PHE A 87 -14.68 7.98 2.07
N GLY A 88 -13.76 8.18 3.03
CA GLY A 88 -14.09 8.74 4.35
C GLY A 88 -14.81 10.09 4.25
N VAL A 89 -14.24 11.03 3.48
CA VAL A 89 -14.85 12.36 3.27
C VAL A 89 -16.23 12.27 2.60
N ALA A 90 -16.37 11.42 1.58
CA ALA A 90 -17.65 11.24 0.89
C ALA A 90 -18.72 10.63 1.82
N ALA A 91 -18.33 9.65 2.63
CA ALA A 91 -19.23 8.99 3.57
C ALA A 91 -19.65 9.92 4.73
N GLU A 92 -18.73 10.75 5.25
CA GLU A 92 -19.05 11.81 6.22
C GLU A 92 -20.06 12.80 5.63
N THR A 93 -19.79 13.30 4.42
CA THR A 93 -20.64 14.28 3.73
C THR A 93 -22.04 13.72 3.45
N ALA A 94 -22.13 12.43 3.14
CA ALA A 94 -23.40 11.74 2.92
C ALA A 94 -24.13 11.34 4.22
N GLY A 95 -23.54 11.58 5.39
CA GLY A 95 -24.10 11.17 6.68
C GLY A 95 -24.13 9.65 6.88
N LEU A 96 -23.32 8.89 6.12
CA LEU A 96 -23.24 7.43 6.19
C LEU A 96 -22.37 6.94 7.35
N ILE A 97 -21.48 7.80 7.83
CA ILE A 97 -20.61 7.56 8.99
C ILE A 97 -20.60 8.82 9.87
N GLN A 98 -20.53 8.62 11.18
CA GLN A 98 -20.42 9.71 12.14
C GLN A 98 -18.94 10.00 12.45
N PRO A 99 -18.55 11.27 12.67
CA PRO A 99 -17.25 11.59 13.25
C PRO A 99 -17.15 10.93 14.63
N GLY A 100 -15.99 10.37 14.96
CA GLY A 100 -15.78 9.71 16.25
C GLY A 100 -16.01 10.70 17.39
N SER A 101 -16.81 10.26 18.37
CA SER A 101 -17.11 10.96 19.62
C SER A 101 -15.90 11.04 20.55
#